data_AF-A0A255XTJ6-F1
#
_entry.id   AF-A0A255XTJ6-F1
#
_cell.length_a   1.000
_cell.length_b   1.000
_cell.length_c   1.000
_cell.angle_alpha   90.00
_cell.angle_beta   90.00
_cell.angle_gamma   90.00
#
_symmetry.space_group_name_H-M   'P 1'
#
loop_
_entity.id
_entity.type
_entity.pdbx_description
1 polymer ?
#
loop_
_entity_poly.entity_id
_entity_poly.type
_entity_poly.pdbx_seq_one_letter_code
_entity_poly.pdbx_strand_id
1 'polypeptide(L)'
;MSFEVKPVPIRLSGRFLRRLEPVRVAVMGLLTYLLLVAVAPLRSTVTDPSVMAIVYAALGYLGLAVGALLYHTLFPQKAAPTLLLSAPLPKRLFLIALGLSSLGVAMRIIDRLVLRSVPIGEDFASVRAQLEATSASPLSAASAIIYPICFGIIFFYFCLRKEDRSRTLGIISTIVFLYPSLEANLSGTRSQMIVSLGFILLTRSILVDNLKWLRNPIALTVGFFLLMNLFFLIFELRLEGMGMDFYTSSQTSGYAFTVPPNNFATYYLIENRGFLSSLMGIIVHITQYYCHSGYEYLYIFDKLPNKPLWGAYNFFHIYKFIGMVIGDTSVNELIANLDIRVGIFATFFVPLFLDYHWGGPVFMIFGGFILSLLWRATARQPTAWFPLTAYMSIVLFLIPVTSFIFTAQGLYIIVSLLTMGVLIHRLDASGRRLTATMRKG
;
A
#
# COMPACT_ATOMS: atom_id res chain seq x y z
N MET A 1 20.23 -45.00 4.21
CA MET A 1 19.73 -44.04 5.22
C MET A 1 19.30 -42.76 4.53
N SER A 2 18.00 -42.57 4.31
CA SER A 2 17.47 -41.29 3.81
C SER A 2 17.44 -40.30 4.96
N PHE A 3 18.28 -39.27 4.92
CA PHE A 3 18.14 -38.14 5.82
C PHE A 3 16.81 -37.44 5.50
N GLU A 4 15.78 -37.72 6.32
CA GLU A 4 14.57 -36.90 6.35
C GLU A 4 15.00 -35.52 6.88
N VAL A 5 15.42 -34.65 5.97
CA VAL A 5 15.66 -33.24 6.27
C VAL A 5 14.32 -32.67 6.68
N LYS A 6 14.03 -32.66 7.98
CA LYS A 6 12.84 -32.01 8.53
C LYS A 6 12.90 -30.56 8.07
N PRO A 7 12.01 -30.12 7.17
CA PRO A 7 12.06 -28.76 6.66
C PRO A 7 11.90 -27.84 7.86
N VAL A 8 12.86 -26.92 8.07
CA VAL A 8 12.70 -25.90 9.11
C VAL A 8 11.48 -25.07 8.70
N PRO A 9 10.36 -25.17 9.42
CA PRO A 9 9.13 -24.56 8.99
C PRO A 9 9.26 -23.05 9.09
N ILE A 10 8.65 -22.34 8.15
CA ILE A 10 8.48 -20.89 8.30
C ILE A 10 7.58 -20.65 9.50
N ARG A 11 8.06 -19.82 10.43
CA ARG A 11 7.42 -19.57 11.72
C ARG A 11 6.67 -18.25 11.66
N LEU A 12 5.35 -18.31 11.45
CA LEU A 12 4.47 -17.15 11.62
C LEU A 12 3.74 -17.28 12.96
N SER A 13 3.80 -16.24 13.80
CA SER A 13 3.05 -16.24 15.06
C SER A 13 1.54 -16.17 14.78
N GLY A 14 0.77 -17.14 15.28
CA GLY A 14 -0.69 -17.11 15.19
C GLY A 14 -1.31 -15.97 16.00
N ARG A 15 -0.59 -15.43 17.01
CA ARG A 15 -1.01 -14.20 17.71
C ARG A 15 -0.84 -12.97 16.82
N PHE A 16 0.25 -12.90 16.05
CA PHE A 16 0.47 -11.81 15.10
C PHE A 16 -0.55 -11.86 13.97
N LEU A 17 -0.80 -13.02 13.36
CA LEU A 17 -1.81 -13.13 12.30
C LEU A 17 -3.20 -12.72 12.79
N ARG A 18 -3.58 -13.03 14.05
CA ARG A 18 -4.83 -12.55 14.66
C ARG A 18 -4.92 -11.03 14.83
N ARG A 19 -3.80 -10.31 14.82
CA ARG A 19 -3.79 -8.83 14.79
C ARG A 19 -3.98 -8.29 13.38
N LEU A 20 -3.71 -9.11 12.36
CA LEU A 20 -3.98 -8.81 10.95
C LEU A 20 -5.37 -9.27 10.49
N GLU A 21 -6.28 -9.57 11.43
CA GLU A 21 -7.66 -9.83 11.06
C GLU A 21 -8.27 -8.56 10.44
N PRO A 22 -9.00 -8.66 9.31
CA PRO A 22 -9.40 -7.50 8.52
C PRO A 22 -10.10 -6.39 9.31
N VAL A 23 -11.10 -6.74 10.13
CA VAL A 23 -11.87 -5.74 10.89
C VAL A 23 -10.98 -5.04 11.91
N ARG A 24 -10.15 -5.80 12.64
CA ARG A 24 -9.19 -5.22 13.59
C ARG A 24 -8.24 -4.25 12.93
N VAL A 25 -7.70 -4.58 11.76
CA VAL A 25 -6.78 -3.69 11.04
C VAL A 25 -7.47 -2.40 10.61
N ALA A 26 -8.69 -2.51 10.06
CA ALA A 26 -9.47 -1.36 9.64
C ALA A 26 -9.81 -0.43 10.82
N VAL A 27 -10.20 -1.01 11.97
CA VAL A 27 -10.47 -0.26 13.21
C VAL A 27 -9.20 0.36 13.77
N MET A 28 -8.06 -0.35 13.79
CA MET A 28 -6.79 0.24 14.21
C MET A 28 -6.39 1.43 13.32
N GLY A 29 -6.63 1.33 12.01
CA GLY A 29 -6.41 2.44 11.07
C GLY A 29 -7.28 3.65 11.40
N LEU A 30 -8.58 3.43 11.61
CA LEU A 30 -9.53 4.47 12.01
C LEU A 30 -9.14 5.14 13.34
N LEU A 31 -8.85 4.35 14.37
CA LEU A 31 -8.43 4.88 15.68
C LEU A 31 -7.10 5.65 15.58
N THR A 32 -6.15 5.17 14.79
CA THR A 32 -4.89 5.88 14.55
C THR A 32 -5.14 7.22 13.86
N TYR A 33 -6.00 7.23 12.84
CA TYR A 33 -6.38 8.45 12.14
C TYR A 33 -7.06 9.46 13.07
N LEU A 34 -8.05 9.02 13.85
CA LEU A 34 -8.75 9.89 14.80
C LEU A 34 -7.82 10.44 15.87
N LEU A 35 -6.91 9.61 16.39
CA LEU A 35 -5.88 10.06 17.33
C LEU A 35 -4.98 11.13 16.71
N LEU A 36 -4.51 10.90 15.48
CA LEU A 36 -3.69 11.87 14.75
C LEU A 36 -4.44 13.18 14.52
N VAL A 37 -5.70 13.13 14.08
CA VAL A 37 -6.54 14.33 13.91
C VAL A 37 -6.72 15.08 15.23
N ALA A 38 -6.87 14.38 16.36
CA ALA A 38 -7.05 15.01 17.67
C ALA A 38 -5.80 15.71 18.20
N VAL A 39 -4.61 15.20 17.88
CA VAL A 39 -3.33 15.76 18.38
C VAL A 39 -2.58 16.62 17.37
N ALA A 40 -2.96 16.55 16.09
CA ALA A 40 -2.31 17.30 15.03
C ALA A 40 -2.48 18.81 15.26
N PRO A 41 -1.42 19.62 15.10
CA PRO A 41 -1.50 21.06 15.33
C PRO A 41 -2.11 21.80 14.11
N LEU A 42 -3.27 21.33 13.69
CA LEU A 42 -4.01 21.78 12.51
C LEU A 42 -5.35 22.36 12.94
N ARG A 43 -5.96 23.15 12.07
CA ARG A 43 -7.34 23.59 12.20
C ARG A 43 -8.12 23.16 10.96
N SER A 44 -9.41 22.90 11.10
CA SER A 44 -10.26 22.65 9.94
C SER A 44 -10.74 23.98 9.35
N THR A 45 -10.81 24.05 8.02
CA THR A 45 -11.50 25.11 7.27
C THR A 45 -12.85 24.63 6.72
N VAL A 46 -13.19 23.35 6.90
CA VAL A 46 -14.47 22.78 6.47
C VAL A 46 -15.55 23.22 7.46
N THR A 47 -16.32 24.24 7.11
CA THR A 47 -17.38 24.82 7.94
C THR A 47 -18.62 23.92 8.01
N ASP A 48 -18.95 23.28 6.90
CA ASP A 48 -20.16 22.48 6.73
C ASP A 48 -19.79 21.05 6.33
N PRO A 49 -19.29 20.22 7.27
CA PRO A 49 -18.93 18.83 6.97
C PRO A 49 -20.19 18.01 6.66
N SER A 50 -20.16 17.24 5.57
CA SER A 50 -21.28 16.36 5.21
C SER A 50 -21.53 15.30 6.29
N VAL A 51 -22.70 15.34 6.91
CA VAL A 51 -23.14 14.30 7.85
C VAL A 51 -23.33 12.97 7.12
N MET A 52 -23.77 13.02 5.86
CA MET A 52 -23.99 11.82 5.04
C MET A 52 -22.68 11.10 4.72
N ALA A 53 -21.58 11.84 4.57
CA ALA A 53 -20.25 11.24 4.47
C ALA A 53 -19.89 10.41 5.72
N ILE A 54 -20.16 10.93 6.92
CA ILE A 54 -19.90 10.23 8.18
C ILE A 54 -20.76 8.96 8.27
N VAL A 55 -22.06 9.07 7.96
CA VAL A 55 -22.98 7.92 7.94
C VAL A 55 -22.50 6.87 6.94
N TYR A 56 -22.13 7.28 5.73
CA TYR A 56 -21.64 6.38 4.69
C TYR A 56 -20.37 5.65 5.11
N ALA A 57 -19.39 6.36 5.68
CA ALA A 57 -18.17 5.75 6.20
C ALA A 57 -18.47 4.74 7.33
N ALA A 58 -19.36 5.11 8.27
CA ALA A 58 -19.77 4.22 9.36
C ALA A 58 -20.46 2.94 8.83
N LEU A 59 -21.37 3.08 7.86
CA LEU A 59 -22.00 1.95 7.17
C LEU A 59 -20.99 1.11 6.41
N GLY A 60 -19.95 1.70 5.81
CA GLY A 60 -18.87 0.97 5.15
C GLY A 60 -18.03 0.13 6.12
N TYR A 61 -17.66 0.67 7.28
CA TYR A 61 -17.00 -0.08 8.35
C TYR A 61 -17.90 -1.19 8.91
N LEU A 62 -19.18 -0.90 9.11
CA LEU A 62 -20.16 -1.89 9.56
C LEU A 62 -20.32 -3.01 8.52
N GLY A 63 -20.42 -2.67 7.24
CA GLY A 63 -20.46 -3.62 6.14
C GLY A 63 -19.25 -4.56 6.15
N LEU A 64 -18.03 -4.01 6.29
CA LEU A 64 -16.82 -4.80 6.43
C LEU A 64 -16.91 -5.80 7.61
N ALA A 65 -17.37 -5.33 8.77
CA ALA A 65 -17.53 -6.15 9.97
C ALA A 65 -18.58 -7.25 9.79
N VAL A 66 -19.73 -6.93 9.18
CA VAL A 66 -20.79 -7.89 8.85
C VAL A 66 -20.27 -8.94 7.88
N GLY A 67 -19.53 -8.55 6.84
CA GLY A 67 -18.90 -9.47 5.89
C GLY A 67 -17.93 -10.45 6.54
N ALA A 68 -17.06 -9.94 7.41
CA ALA A 68 -16.15 -10.78 8.18
C ALA A 68 -16.89 -11.72 9.14
N LEU A 69 -17.93 -11.23 9.82
CA LEU A 69 -18.78 -12.03 10.70
C LEU A 69 -19.51 -13.14 9.92
N LEU A 70 -20.06 -12.83 8.75
CA LEU A 70 -20.71 -13.79 7.86
C LEU A 70 -19.74 -14.91 7.47
N TYR A 71 -18.49 -14.57 7.15
CA TYR A 71 -17.47 -15.58 6.89
C TYR A 71 -17.21 -16.48 8.09
N HIS A 72 -17.04 -15.90 9.28
CA HIS A 72 -16.74 -16.66 10.50
C HIS A 72 -17.90 -17.54 10.97
N THR A 73 -19.14 -17.11 10.73
CA THR A 73 -20.36 -17.87 11.06
C THR A 73 -20.60 -19.01 10.09
N LEU A 74 -20.43 -18.79 8.78
CA LEU A 74 -20.58 -19.83 7.76
C LEU A 74 -19.44 -20.86 7.78
N PHE A 75 -18.24 -20.44 8.17
CA PHE A 75 -17.07 -21.32 8.21
C PHE A 75 -16.38 -21.29 9.58
N PRO A 76 -17.05 -21.76 10.66
CA PRO A 76 -16.54 -21.71 12.02
C PRO A 76 -15.22 -22.48 12.15
N GLN A 77 -14.41 -22.08 13.13
CA GLN A 77 -13.04 -22.58 13.28
C GLN A 77 -12.68 -22.89 14.73
N LYS A 78 -11.83 -23.92 14.89
CA LYS A 78 -11.04 -24.11 16.10
C LYS A 78 -9.99 -23.00 16.20
N ALA A 79 -9.63 -22.61 17.43
CA ALA A 79 -8.64 -21.56 17.67
C ALA A 79 -7.35 -21.81 16.88
N ALA A 80 -6.87 -20.80 16.16
CA ALA A 80 -5.63 -20.91 15.41
C ALA A 80 -4.47 -21.27 16.36
N PRO A 81 -3.60 -22.23 15.98
CA PRO A 81 -2.46 -22.60 16.81
C PRO A 81 -1.54 -21.40 17.06
N THR A 82 -0.82 -21.44 18.18
CA THR A 82 0.09 -20.35 18.59
C THR A 82 1.18 -20.06 17.55
N LEU A 83 1.56 -21.08 16.78
CA LEU A 83 2.56 -21.03 15.73
C LEU A 83 2.00 -21.67 14.45
N LEU A 84 2.14 -20.94 13.34
CA LEU A 84 1.78 -21.40 12.01
C LEU A 84 3.05 -21.83 11.30
N LEU A 85 3.03 -23.05 10.77
CA LEU A 85 4.15 -23.66 10.07
C LEU A 85 3.79 -23.80 8.59
N SER A 86 4.68 -23.32 7.71
CA SER A 86 4.58 -23.56 6.27
C SER A 86 5.81 -24.31 5.78
N ALA A 87 5.62 -25.12 4.73
CA ALA A 87 6.72 -25.68 3.97
C ALA A 87 7.58 -24.54 3.40
N PRO A 88 8.92 -24.68 3.37
CA PRO A 88 9.80 -23.68 2.79
C PRO A 88 9.52 -23.52 1.29
N LEU A 89 9.70 -22.30 0.80
CA LEU A 89 9.55 -22.00 -0.62
C LEU A 89 10.64 -22.72 -1.43
N PRO A 90 10.29 -23.49 -2.47
CA PRO A 90 11.29 -24.09 -3.36
C PRO A 90 12.14 -23.02 -4.05
N LYS A 91 13.46 -23.22 -4.10
CA LYS A 91 14.41 -22.30 -4.74
C LYS A 91 14.03 -21.93 -6.17
N ARG A 92 13.52 -22.89 -6.96
CA ARG A 92 13.05 -22.64 -8.34
C ARG A 92 11.94 -21.59 -8.40
N LEU A 93 10.94 -21.67 -7.50
CA LEU A 93 9.84 -20.70 -7.47
C LEU A 93 10.31 -19.32 -7.02
N PHE A 94 11.24 -19.28 -6.05
CA PHE A 94 11.88 -18.04 -5.66
C PHE A 94 12.66 -17.41 -6.83
N LEU A 95 13.43 -18.19 -7.59
CA LEU A 95 14.18 -17.69 -8.74
C LEU A 95 13.25 -17.19 -9.87
N ILE A 96 12.10 -17.83 -10.08
CA ILE A 96 11.07 -17.33 -10.99
C ILE A 96 10.54 -15.97 -10.50
N ALA A 97 10.18 -15.86 -9.22
CA ALA A 97 9.70 -14.60 -8.64
C ALA A 97 10.76 -13.50 -8.74
N LEU A 98 12.01 -13.83 -8.43
CA LEU A 98 13.15 -12.90 -8.53
C LEU A 98 13.36 -12.47 -9.98
N GLY A 99 13.40 -13.40 -10.92
CA GLY A 99 13.55 -13.12 -12.36
C GLY A 99 12.45 -12.21 -12.89
N LEU A 100 11.18 -12.50 -12.59
CA LEU A 100 10.05 -11.67 -13.00
C LEU A 100 10.11 -10.27 -12.38
N SER A 101 10.43 -10.15 -11.10
CA SER A 101 10.56 -8.85 -10.44
C SER A 101 11.73 -8.02 -10.98
N SER A 102 12.90 -8.64 -11.20
CA SER A 102 14.06 -7.99 -11.81
C SER A 102 13.79 -7.57 -13.25
N LEU A 103 13.09 -8.40 -14.03
CA LEU A 103 12.65 -8.05 -15.38
C LEU A 103 11.70 -6.85 -15.35
N GLY A 104 10.72 -6.84 -14.44
CA GLY A 104 9.81 -5.70 -14.27
C GLY A 104 10.54 -4.40 -13.91
N VAL A 105 11.54 -4.48 -13.03
CA VAL A 105 12.42 -3.34 -12.69
C VAL A 105 13.21 -2.88 -13.92
N ALA A 106 13.83 -3.81 -14.66
CA ALA A 106 14.59 -3.48 -15.86
C ALA A 106 13.72 -2.82 -16.93
N MET A 107 12.51 -3.34 -17.16
CA MET A 107 11.53 -2.76 -18.10
C MET A 107 11.14 -1.34 -17.69
N ARG A 108 10.98 -1.06 -16.39
CA ARG A 108 10.73 0.31 -15.90
C ARG A 108 11.90 1.25 -16.12
N ILE A 109 13.12 0.79 -15.85
CA ILE A 109 14.33 1.58 -16.09
C ILE A 109 14.44 1.93 -17.58
N ILE A 110 14.24 0.94 -18.45
CA ILE A 110 14.28 1.14 -19.91
C ILE A 110 13.16 2.07 -20.36
N ASP A 111 11.91 1.85 -19.92
CA ASP A 111 10.79 2.73 -20.25
C ASP A 111 11.09 4.18 -19.87
N ARG A 112 11.56 4.41 -18.64
CA ARG A 112 11.80 5.75 -18.12
C ARG A 112 13.00 6.44 -18.75
N LEU A 113 14.14 5.77 -18.82
CA LEU A 113 15.40 6.40 -19.27
C LEU A 113 15.56 6.39 -20.79
N VAL A 114 15.04 5.37 -21.47
CA VAL A 114 15.26 5.18 -22.92
C VAL A 114 14.05 5.58 -23.73
N LEU A 115 12.84 5.11 -23.38
CA LEU A 115 11.64 5.39 -24.18
C LEU A 115 11.06 6.77 -23.91
N ARG A 116 11.13 7.24 -22.66
CA ARG A 116 10.60 8.55 -22.24
C ARG A 116 11.69 9.58 -22.00
N SER A 117 12.96 9.21 -22.15
CA SER A 117 14.12 10.09 -22.03
C SER A 117 14.13 10.94 -20.76
N VAL A 118 13.61 10.42 -19.64
CA VAL A 118 13.52 11.16 -18.38
C VAL A 118 14.93 11.31 -17.81
N PRO A 119 15.48 12.54 -17.73
CA PRO A 119 16.85 12.77 -17.31
C PRO A 119 17.03 12.44 -15.82
N ILE A 120 18.22 11.95 -15.49
CA ILE A 120 18.63 11.69 -14.11
C ILE A 120 19.27 12.96 -13.56
N GLY A 121 18.74 13.50 -12.47
CA GLY A 121 19.35 14.62 -11.75
C GLY A 121 18.78 16.00 -12.08
N GLU A 122 17.74 16.11 -12.90
CA GLU A 122 16.94 17.34 -13.00
C GLU A 122 15.99 17.50 -11.80
N ASP A 123 15.41 18.70 -11.66
CA ASP A 123 14.46 18.99 -10.57
C ASP A 123 13.22 18.07 -10.62
N PHE A 124 12.53 17.90 -9.49
CA PHE A 124 11.36 17.02 -9.46
C PHE A 124 10.19 17.49 -10.34
N ALA A 125 10.16 18.79 -10.70
CA ALA A 125 9.09 19.40 -11.46
C ALA A 125 9.18 19.03 -12.96
N SER A 126 10.38 19.16 -13.54
CA SER A 126 10.74 18.76 -14.91
C SER A 126 10.55 17.25 -15.13
N VAL A 127 11.01 16.42 -14.19
CA VAL A 127 10.80 14.97 -14.23
C VAL A 127 9.31 14.62 -14.28
N ARG A 128 8.47 15.32 -13.50
CA ARG A 128 7.00 15.13 -13.55
C ARG A 128 6.40 15.61 -14.86
N ALA A 129 6.77 16.82 -15.30
CA ALA A 129 6.25 17.40 -16.54
C ALA A 129 6.53 16.50 -17.74
N GLN A 130 7.72 15.90 -17.81
CA GLN A 130 8.06 14.94 -18.87
C GLN A 130 7.28 13.62 -18.75
N LEU A 131 7.11 13.10 -17.53
CA LEU A 131 6.33 11.88 -17.31
C LEU A 131 4.85 12.07 -17.64
N GLU A 132 4.31 13.28 -17.46
CA GLU A 132 2.94 13.66 -17.82
C GLU A 132 2.79 13.92 -19.32
N ALA A 133 3.77 14.57 -19.95
CA ALA A 133 3.78 14.82 -21.39
C ALA A 133 3.94 13.53 -22.21
N THR A 134 4.63 12.52 -21.68
CA THR A 134 4.91 11.26 -22.38
C THR A 134 3.92 10.18 -21.99
N SER A 135 3.04 9.81 -22.94
CA SER A 135 2.05 8.75 -22.74
C SER A 135 2.68 7.41 -22.30
N ALA A 136 1.89 6.57 -21.64
CA ALA A 136 2.37 5.29 -21.14
C ALA A 136 2.76 4.35 -22.31
N SER A 137 4.01 3.87 -22.33
CA SER A 137 4.45 2.93 -23.35
C SER A 137 3.88 1.52 -23.12
N PRO A 138 3.79 0.68 -24.17
CA PRO A 138 3.45 -0.74 -24.02
C PRO A 138 4.37 -1.48 -23.04
N LEU A 139 5.66 -1.09 -23.01
CA LEU A 139 6.65 -1.65 -22.08
C LEU A 139 6.28 -1.31 -20.63
N SER A 140 5.80 -0.09 -20.39
CA SER A 140 5.30 0.35 -19.09
C SER A 140 4.10 -0.48 -18.64
N ALA A 141 3.14 -0.70 -19.52
CA ALA A 141 1.94 -1.50 -19.22
C ALA A 141 2.30 -2.95 -18.88
N ALA A 142 3.18 -3.58 -19.66
CA ALA A 142 3.66 -4.93 -19.37
C ALA A 142 4.45 -4.98 -18.04
N SER A 143 5.30 -3.99 -17.79
CA SER A 143 6.05 -3.90 -16.54
C SER A 143 5.13 -3.78 -15.32
N ALA A 144 4.00 -3.07 -15.44
CA ALA A 144 3.09 -2.81 -14.33
C ALA A 144 2.54 -4.09 -13.70
N ILE A 145 2.43 -5.19 -14.45
CA ILE A 145 1.90 -6.47 -13.94
C ILE A 145 2.96 -7.28 -13.17
N ILE A 146 4.23 -7.22 -13.55
CA ILE A 146 5.29 -8.06 -12.96
C ILE A 146 6.17 -7.31 -11.98
N TYR A 147 6.34 -6.00 -12.17
CA TYR A 147 7.10 -5.12 -11.30
C TYR A 147 6.67 -5.22 -9.83
N PRO A 148 5.37 -5.20 -9.47
CA PRO A 148 4.94 -5.22 -8.07
C PRO A 148 5.31 -6.48 -7.28
N ILE A 149 5.76 -7.56 -7.95
CA ILE A 149 6.30 -8.76 -7.29
C ILE A 149 7.50 -8.37 -6.39
N CYS A 150 8.21 -7.29 -6.72
CA CYS A 150 9.33 -6.77 -5.92
C CYS A 150 8.94 -6.52 -4.45
N PHE A 151 7.72 -6.08 -4.13
CA PHE A 151 7.28 -5.84 -2.75
C PHE A 151 7.27 -7.14 -1.91
N GLY A 152 7.07 -8.29 -2.56
CA GLY A 152 7.08 -9.60 -1.91
C GLY A 152 8.45 -10.30 -1.87
N ILE A 153 9.45 -9.83 -2.64
CA ILE A 153 10.66 -10.62 -2.90
C ILE A 153 11.51 -10.87 -1.66
N ILE A 154 11.61 -9.87 -0.77
CA ILE A 154 12.35 -9.99 0.48
C ILE A 154 11.68 -11.01 1.42
N PHE A 155 10.34 -11.04 1.44
CA PHE A 155 9.59 -12.06 2.16
C PHE A 155 9.87 -13.45 1.58
N PHE A 156 9.84 -13.61 0.26
CA PHE A 156 10.12 -14.89 -0.39
C PHE A 156 11.55 -15.40 -0.14
N TYR A 157 12.54 -14.51 -0.12
CA TYR A 157 13.91 -14.85 0.24
C TYR A 157 13.99 -15.48 1.65
N PHE A 158 13.29 -14.89 2.62
CA PHE A 158 13.24 -15.43 3.97
C PHE A 158 12.32 -16.66 4.13
N CYS A 159 11.56 -17.00 3.09
CA CYS A 159 10.82 -18.26 3.00
C CYS A 159 11.64 -19.41 2.41
N LEU A 160 12.83 -19.15 1.82
CA LEU A 160 13.73 -20.21 1.35
C LEU A 160 14.24 -21.09 2.50
N ARG A 161 14.64 -22.32 2.16
CA ARG A 161 15.44 -23.15 3.08
C ARG A 161 16.75 -22.43 3.43
N LYS A 162 17.26 -22.63 4.65
CA LYS A 162 18.47 -21.93 5.11
C LYS A 162 19.68 -22.23 4.21
N GLU A 163 19.80 -23.45 3.71
CA GLU A 163 20.83 -23.92 2.77
C GLU A 163 20.77 -23.23 1.39
N ASP A 164 19.58 -22.81 0.95
CA ASP A 164 19.37 -22.15 -0.34
C ASP A 164 19.62 -20.63 -0.28
N ARG A 165 19.79 -20.07 0.93
CA ARG A 165 20.01 -18.63 1.14
C ARG A 165 21.48 -18.30 0.95
N SER A 166 21.82 -17.74 -0.22
CA SER A 166 23.14 -17.14 -0.44
C SER A 166 23.12 -15.63 -0.17
N ARG A 167 24.27 -15.09 0.26
CA ARG A 167 24.45 -13.64 0.48
C ARG A 167 24.13 -12.83 -0.79
N THR A 168 24.55 -13.34 -1.95
CA THR A 168 24.28 -12.72 -3.26
C THR A 168 22.78 -12.62 -3.53
N LEU A 169 22.02 -13.70 -3.33
CA LEU A 169 20.56 -13.66 -3.51
C LEU A 169 19.89 -12.68 -2.52
N GLY A 170 20.38 -12.59 -1.29
CA GLY A 170 19.91 -11.62 -0.31
C GLY A 170 20.14 -10.17 -0.76
N ILE A 171 21.34 -9.86 -1.29
CA ILE A 171 21.67 -8.51 -1.79
C ILE A 171 20.78 -8.15 -2.99
N ILE A 172 20.68 -9.04 -3.99
CA ILE A 172 19.84 -8.79 -5.18
C ILE A 172 18.38 -8.60 -4.77
N SER A 173 17.84 -9.45 -3.88
CA SER A 173 16.47 -9.31 -3.39
C SER A 173 16.24 -7.99 -2.67
N THR A 174 17.24 -7.51 -1.92
CA THR A 174 17.16 -6.22 -1.21
C THR A 174 17.16 -5.06 -2.20
N ILE A 175 18.01 -5.07 -3.22
CA ILE A 175 18.05 -4.05 -4.27
C ILE A 175 16.71 -3.99 -5.01
N VAL A 176 16.20 -5.15 -5.45
CA VAL A 176 14.92 -5.25 -6.17
C VAL A 176 13.76 -4.78 -5.29
N PHE A 177 13.74 -5.16 -4.01
CA PHE A 177 12.72 -4.74 -3.04
C PHE A 177 12.75 -3.23 -2.76
N LEU A 178 13.93 -2.61 -2.70
CA LEU A 178 14.07 -1.18 -2.42
C LEU A 178 13.85 -0.29 -3.65
N TYR A 179 13.90 -0.86 -4.85
CA TYR A 179 13.75 -0.10 -6.09
C TYR A 179 12.46 0.75 -6.15
N PRO A 180 11.26 0.26 -5.78
CA PRO A 180 10.07 1.11 -5.73
C PRO A 180 10.21 2.34 -4.84
N SER A 181 10.90 2.21 -3.70
CA SER A 181 11.15 3.36 -2.83
C SER A 181 12.13 4.35 -3.46
N LEU A 182 13.15 3.85 -4.16
CA LEU A 182 14.10 4.69 -4.90
C LEU A 182 13.41 5.43 -6.05
N GLU A 183 12.59 4.73 -6.83
CA GLU A 183 11.80 5.30 -7.92
C GLU A 183 10.81 6.36 -7.39
N ALA A 184 10.17 6.08 -6.25
CA ALA A 184 9.25 7.00 -5.62
C ALA A 184 9.94 8.31 -5.23
N ASN A 185 11.13 8.22 -4.61
CA ASN A 185 11.97 9.38 -4.31
C ASN A 185 12.31 10.18 -5.56
N LEU A 186 12.80 9.52 -6.62
CA LEU A 186 13.15 10.17 -7.89
C LEU A 186 11.96 10.84 -8.57
N SER A 187 10.73 10.41 -8.27
CA SER A 187 9.50 10.97 -8.85
C SER A 187 8.81 11.95 -7.90
N GLY A 188 9.40 12.23 -6.72
CA GLY A 188 8.78 13.04 -5.68
C GLY A 188 7.44 12.49 -5.20
N THR A 189 7.28 11.17 -5.16
CA THR A 189 6.09 10.48 -4.63
C THR A 189 6.45 9.74 -3.34
N ARG A 190 5.50 9.64 -2.40
CA ARG A 190 5.75 9.06 -1.06
C ARG A 190 4.98 7.76 -0.81
N SER A 191 3.98 7.46 -1.64
CA SER A 191 3.04 6.36 -1.40
C SER A 191 3.69 4.98 -1.52
N GLN A 192 4.53 4.73 -2.53
CA GLN A 192 5.24 3.46 -2.68
C GLN A 192 6.25 3.23 -1.53
N MET A 193 6.84 4.29 -0.99
CA MET A 193 7.72 4.19 0.18
C MET A 193 6.96 3.74 1.43
N ILE A 194 5.74 4.25 1.63
CA ILE A 194 4.84 3.82 2.71
C ILE A 194 4.49 2.33 2.55
N VAL A 195 4.21 1.88 1.31
CA VAL A 195 3.95 0.46 1.02
C VAL A 195 5.18 -0.39 1.37
N SER A 196 6.38 -0.02 0.92
CA SER A 196 7.63 -0.71 1.24
C SER A 196 7.88 -0.78 2.76
N LEU A 197 7.67 0.32 3.47
CA LEU A 197 7.79 0.36 4.93
C LEU A 197 6.80 -0.60 5.59
N GLY A 198 5.53 -0.59 5.15
CA GLY A 198 4.51 -1.53 5.63
C GLY A 198 4.94 -2.98 5.43
N PHE A 199 5.49 -3.31 4.26
CA PHE A 199 6.03 -4.64 3.98
C PHE A 199 7.21 -5.01 4.90
N ILE A 200 8.16 -4.10 5.18
CA ILE A 200 9.24 -4.34 6.13
C ILE A 200 8.67 -4.64 7.53
N LEU A 201 7.75 -3.80 8.00
CA LEU A 201 7.14 -3.88 9.33
C LEU A 201 6.28 -5.14 9.51
N LEU A 202 5.68 -5.65 8.45
CA LEU A 202 4.88 -6.88 8.50
C LEU A 202 5.76 -8.12 8.31
N THR A 203 6.73 -8.09 7.41
CA THR A 203 7.63 -9.22 7.13
C THR A 203 8.51 -9.57 8.32
N ARG A 204 8.97 -8.59 9.12
CA ARG A 204 9.78 -8.82 10.33
C ARG A 204 9.15 -9.79 11.34
N SER A 205 7.81 -9.91 11.34
CA SER A 205 7.08 -10.81 12.24
C SER A 205 7.42 -12.28 12.01
N ILE A 206 7.98 -12.60 10.83
CA ILE A 206 8.35 -13.93 10.35
C ILE A 206 9.85 -14.18 10.49
N LEU A 207 10.64 -13.11 10.68
CA LEU A 207 12.11 -13.14 10.73
C LEU A 207 12.61 -13.41 12.15
N VAL A 208 12.15 -14.53 12.73
CA VAL A 208 12.23 -14.80 14.16
C VAL A 208 13.65 -14.75 14.74
N ASP A 209 14.67 -15.08 13.94
CA ASP A 209 16.01 -15.31 14.49
C ASP A 209 17.09 -14.34 13.96
N ASN A 210 16.98 -13.82 12.73
CA ASN A 210 18.09 -13.11 12.08
C ASN A 210 18.01 -11.57 12.14
N LEU A 211 16.87 -10.97 12.49
CA LEU A 211 16.66 -9.52 12.47
C LEU A 211 15.99 -9.02 13.75
N LYS A 212 16.51 -9.45 14.90
CA LYS A 212 15.97 -9.10 16.23
C LYS A 212 15.93 -7.58 16.46
N TRP A 213 16.85 -6.81 15.86
CA TRP A 213 16.89 -5.35 15.97
C TRP A 213 15.65 -4.66 15.37
N LEU A 214 15.04 -5.21 14.30
CA LEU A 214 13.78 -4.69 13.73
C LEU A 214 12.56 -4.91 14.64
N ARG A 215 12.72 -5.65 15.74
CA ARG A 215 11.71 -5.80 16.80
C ARG A 215 11.89 -4.80 17.93
N ASN A 216 13.04 -4.12 18.00
CA ASN A 216 13.32 -3.15 19.03
C ASN A 216 12.44 -1.90 18.79
N PRO A 217 11.54 -1.52 19.72
CA PRO A 217 10.72 -0.32 19.59
C PRO A 217 11.55 0.93 19.34
N ILE A 218 12.73 1.06 19.96
CA ILE A 218 13.63 2.19 19.78
C ILE A 218 14.13 2.28 18.34
N ALA A 219 14.63 1.17 17.79
CA ALA A 219 15.13 1.14 16.42
C ALA A 219 14.03 1.50 15.39
N LEU A 220 12.78 1.13 15.69
CA LEU A 220 11.64 1.46 14.85
C LEU A 220 11.24 2.92 14.96
N THR A 221 11.23 3.47 16.17
CA THR A 221 10.95 4.89 16.40
C THR A 221 12.01 5.75 15.71
N VAL A 222 13.30 5.41 15.88
CA VAL A 222 14.41 6.10 15.20
C VAL A 222 14.30 5.95 13.69
N GLY A 223 14.06 4.75 13.18
CA GLY A 223 13.90 4.51 11.73
C GLY A 223 12.70 5.25 11.14
N PHE A 224 11.57 5.29 11.85
CA PHE A 224 10.41 6.08 11.46
C PHE A 224 10.72 7.58 11.45
N PHE A 225 11.36 8.10 12.50
CA PHE A 225 11.77 9.51 12.58
C PHE A 225 12.72 9.89 11.43
N LEU A 226 13.73 9.08 11.13
CA LEU A 226 14.65 9.31 10.02
C LEU A 226 13.94 9.30 8.66
N LEU A 227 12.99 8.39 8.46
CA LEU A 227 12.19 8.35 7.24
C LEU A 227 11.29 9.59 7.10
N MET A 228 10.68 10.02 8.20
CA MET A 228 9.85 11.22 8.25
C MET A 228 10.67 12.48 7.96
N ASN A 229 11.88 12.56 8.49
CA ASN A 229 12.81 13.63 8.18
C ASN A 229 13.25 13.60 6.70
N LEU A 230 13.51 12.43 6.14
CA LEU A 230 13.80 12.28 4.70
C LEU A 230 12.62 12.77 3.84
N PHE A 231 11.37 12.44 4.20
CA PHE A 231 10.19 12.92 3.48
C PHE A 231 10.07 14.44 3.51
N PHE A 232 10.33 15.03 4.66
CA PHE A 232 10.31 16.48 4.84
C PHE A 232 11.43 17.15 4.03
N LEU A 233 12.65 16.62 4.05
CA LEU A 233 13.77 17.14 3.27
C LEU A 233 13.48 17.10 1.76
N ILE A 234 12.94 15.98 1.25
CA ILE A 234 12.54 15.88 -0.16
C ILE A 234 11.46 16.91 -0.50
N PHE A 235 10.54 17.16 0.43
CA PHE A 235 9.51 18.17 0.26
C PHE A 235 10.10 19.59 0.24
N GLU A 236 11.01 19.94 1.16
CA GLU A 236 11.68 21.24 1.18
C GLU A 236 12.50 21.48 -0.10
N LEU A 237 13.32 20.51 -0.52
CA LEU A 237 14.08 20.60 -1.78
C LEU A 237 13.16 20.87 -2.99
N ARG A 238 11.94 20.30 -2.98
CA ARG A 238 10.94 20.57 -4.02
C ARG A 238 10.40 21.99 -3.93
N LEU A 239 10.14 22.50 -2.73
CA LEU A 239 9.64 23.86 -2.53
C LEU A 239 10.68 24.90 -2.94
N GLU A 240 11.95 24.67 -2.60
CA GLU A 240 13.08 25.50 -3.04
C GLU A 240 13.16 25.56 -4.58
N GLY A 241 13.01 24.42 -5.26
CA GLY A 241 12.95 24.37 -6.73
C GLY A 241 11.76 25.14 -7.33
N MET A 242 10.70 25.38 -6.55
CA MET A 242 9.54 26.19 -6.95
C MET A 242 9.64 27.66 -6.46
N GLY A 243 10.75 28.05 -5.82
CA GLY A 243 10.92 29.38 -5.23
C GLY A 243 9.96 29.67 -4.07
N MET A 244 9.50 28.64 -3.36
CA MET A 244 8.52 28.74 -2.28
C MET A 244 9.14 28.26 -0.96
N ASP A 245 8.81 28.90 0.17
CA ASP A 245 9.19 28.41 1.49
C ASP A 245 8.15 27.43 2.07
N PHE A 246 8.57 26.66 3.08
CA PHE A 246 7.69 25.70 3.75
C PHE A 246 6.47 26.38 4.36
N TYR A 247 6.65 27.53 5.01
CA TYR A 247 5.57 28.24 5.68
C TYR A 247 4.44 28.61 4.70
N THR A 248 4.78 29.27 3.60
CA THR A 248 3.87 29.66 2.52
C THR A 248 3.17 28.44 1.94
N SER A 249 3.90 27.35 1.69
CA SER A 249 3.31 26.10 1.20
C SER A 249 2.35 25.46 2.19
N SER A 250 2.68 25.48 3.49
CA SER A 250 1.83 24.91 4.54
C SER A 250 0.48 25.62 4.67
N GLN A 251 0.38 26.86 4.19
CA GLN A 251 -0.85 27.67 4.19
C GLN A 251 -1.60 27.66 2.85
N THR A 252 -0.88 27.52 1.72
CA THR A 252 -1.46 27.69 0.36
C THR A 252 -1.53 26.39 -0.45
N SER A 253 -0.93 25.30 0.01
CA SER A 253 -0.99 24.01 -0.68
C SER A 253 -2.41 23.45 -0.77
N GLY A 254 -2.62 22.52 -1.70
CA GLY A 254 -3.90 21.82 -1.85
C GLY A 254 -4.39 21.15 -0.56
N TYR A 255 -3.47 20.67 0.29
CA TYR A 255 -3.80 20.08 1.59
C TYR A 255 -4.27 21.13 2.61
N ALA A 256 -3.64 22.31 2.58
CA ALA A 256 -3.95 23.44 3.45
C ALA A 256 -5.34 24.03 3.17
N PHE A 257 -5.92 23.77 1.99
CA PHE A 257 -7.29 24.16 1.69
C PHE A 257 -8.30 23.65 2.72
N THR A 258 -8.14 22.41 3.21
CA THR A 258 -9.04 21.80 4.21
C THR A 258 -8.48 21.82 5.64
N VAL A 259 -7.14 21.78 5.77
CA VAL A 259 -6.45 21.63 7.07
C VAL A 259 -5.15 22.45 7.15
N PRO A 260 -5.22 23.78 7.23
CA PRO A 260 -4.03 24.59 7.47
C PRO A 260 -3.52 24.40 8.92
N PRO A 261 -2.28 24.82 9.22
CA PRO A 261 -1.75 24.84 10.58
C PRO A 261 -2.62 25.74 11.48
N ASN A 262 -2.75 25.36 12.75
CA ASN A 262 -3.43 26.20 13.73
C ASN A 262 -2.53 27.36 14.20
N ASN A 263 -3.06 28.27 15.00
CA ASN A 263 -2.32 29.46 15.46
C ASN A 263 -1.04 29.09 16.23
N PHE A 264 -1.06 27.99 17.00
CA PHE A 264 0.11 27.50 17.73
C PHE A 264 1.22 27.04 16.78
N ALA A 265 0.92 26.17 15.81
CA ALA A 265 1.90 25.76 14.82
C ALA A 265 2.42 26.93 13.97
N THR A 266 1.52 27.81 13.53
CA THR A 266 1.87 29.01 12.75
C THR A 266 2.87 29.90 13.50
N TYR A 267 2.62 30.17 14.79
CA TYR A 267 3.56 30.91 15.64
C TYR A 267 4.94 30.26 15.69
N TYR A 268 5.00 28.93 15.87
CA TYR A 268 6.27 28.20 15.91
C TYR A 268 7.01 28.19 14.56
N LEU A 269 6.30 28.22 13.45
CA LEU A 269 6.91 28.27 12.11
C LEU A 269 7.48 29.65 11.78
N ILE A 270 6.85 30.74 12.25
CA ILE A 270 7.25 32.12 11.95
C ILE A 270 8.29 32.64 12.95
N GLU A 271 8.01 32.52 14.25
CA GLU A 271 8.73 33.24 15.31
C GLU A 271 9.94 32.47 15.85
N ASN A 272 10.02 31.16 15.61
CA ASN A 272 11.15 30.35 16.07
C ASN A 272 12.12 30.05 14.92
N ARG A 273 13.41 29.96 15.25
CA ARG A 273 14.46 29.56 14.30
C ARG A 273 15.18 28.29 14.78
N GLY A 274 15.78 27.57 13.84
CA GLY A 274 16.56 26.37 14.13
C GLY A 274 15.69 25.15 14.42
N PHE A 275 16.21 24.25 15.26
CA PHE A 275 15.71 22.88 15.43
C PHE A 275 14.22 22.77 15.76
N LEU A 276 13.68 23.64 16.63
CA LEU A 276 12.27 23.58 17.04
C LEU A 276 11.31 23.93 15.90
N SER A 277 11.68 24.90 15.05
CA SER A 277 10.90 25.25 13.87
C SER A 277 10.94 24.12 12.84
N SER A 278 12.11 23.51 12.60
CA SER A 278 12.23 22.33 11.73
C SER A 278 11.41 21.14 12.24
N LEU A 279 11.42 20.88 13.56
CA LEU A 279 10.61 19.81 14.16
C LEU A 279 9.11 20.09 13.99
N MET A 280 8.67 21.33 14.21
CA MET A 280 7.28 21.72 13.96
C MET A 280 6.92 21.57 12.48
N GLY A 281 7.81 21.96 11.57
CA GLY A 281 7.64 21.78 10.13
C GLY A 281 7.42 20.33 9.74
N ILE A 282 8.23 19.40 10.28
CA ILE A 282 8.05 17.96 10.08
C ILE A 282 6.68 17.49 10.60
N ILE A 283 6.30 17.89 11.82
CA ILE A 283 5.01 17.51 12.43
C ILE A 283 3.84 18.01 11.59
N VAL A 284 3.83 19.31 11.24
CA VAL A 284 2.80 19.93 10.41
C VAL A 284 2.73 19.25 9.05
N HIS A 285 3.86 19.07 8.38
CA HIS A 285 3.90 18.45 7.06
C HIS A 285 3.28 17.05 7.05
N ILE A 286 3.67 16.19 7.99
CA ILE A 286 3.20 14.80 8.07
C ILE A 286 1.74 14.77 8.45
N THR A 287 1.34 15.54 9.46
CA THR A 287 -0.04 15.55 9.93
C THR A 287 -0.99 16.14 8.89
N GLN A 288 -0.62 17.21 8.19
CA GLN A 288 -1.40 17.74 7.06
C GLN A 288 -1.54 16.70 5.96
N TYR A 289 -0.42 16.09 5.55
CA TYR A 289 -0.43 15.09 4.49
C TYR A 289 -1.29 13.86 4.86
N TYR A 290 -1.28 13.43 6.11
CA TYR A 290 -2.04 12.26 6.57
C TYR A 290 -3.50 12.57 6.86
N CYS A 291 -3.82 13.76 7.39
CA CYS A 291 -5.16 14.08 7.88
C CYS A 291 -6.07 14.73 6.84
N HIS A 292 -5.53 15.46 5.85
CA HIS A 292 -6.36 16.28 4.94
C HIS A 292 -7.44 15.50 4.21
N SER A 293 -7.20 14.23 3.88
CA SER A 293 -8.08 13.43 3.05
C SER A 293 -9.44 13.13 3.67
N GLY A 294 -9.53 13.04 4.99
CA GLY A 294 -10.82 12.91 5.68
C GLY A 294 -11.62 14.20 5.65
N TYR A 295 -10.97 15.35 5.80
CA TYR A 295 -11.63 16.64 5.64
C TYR A 295 -12.03 16.91 4.19
N GLU A 296 -11.18 16.52 3.23
CA GLU A 296 -11.52 16.57 1.81
C GLU A 296 -12.75 15.73 1.52
N TYR A 297 -12.82 14.51 2.05
CA TYR A 297 -13.98 13.66 1.93
C TYR A 297 -15.26 14.31 2.47
N LEU A 298 -15.20 14.90 3.67
CA LEU A 298 -16.35 15.61 4.25
C LEU A 298 -16.78 16.82 3.43
N TYR A 299 -15.84 17.50 2.76
CA TYR A 299 -16.09 18.69 1.95
C TYR A 299 -16.69 18.36 0.56
N ILE A 300 -16.25 17.26 -0.08
CA ILE A 300 -16.67 16.95 -1.46
C ILE A 300 -17.84 15.97 -1.55
N PHE A 301 -18.19 15.25 -0.48
CA PHE A 301 -19.15 14.13 -0.57
C PHE A 301 -20.50 14.52 -1.20
N ASP A 302 -21.08 15.64 -0.77
CA ASP A 302 -22.38 16.10 -1.29
C ASP A 302 -22.29 16.67 -2.71
N LYS A 303 -21.08 16.85 -3.25
CA LYS A 303 -20.80 17.31 -4.62
C LYS A 303 -20.45 16.16 -5.56
N LEU A 304 -20.28 14.94 -5.05
CA LEU A 304 -19.96 13.79 -5.88
C LEU A 304 -21.13 13.50 -6.83
N PRO A 305 -20.85 13.04 -8.07
CA PRO A 305 -21.89 12.71 -9.03
C PRO A 305 -22.90 11.71 -8.47
N ASN A 306 -24.18 11.88 -8.79
CA ASN A 306 -25.27 11.00 -8.32
C ASN A 306 -25.51 9.77 -9.22
N LYS A 307 -24.47 9.26 -9.92
CA LYS A 307 -24.57 8.07 -10.80
C LYS A 307 -23.38 7.13 -10.62
N PRO A 308 -23.60 5.82 -10.42
CA PRO A 308 -22.52 4.86 -10.17
C PRO A 308 -21.68 4.62 -11.40
N LEU A 309 -20.37 4.54 -11.19
CA LEU A 309 -19.37 4.22 -12.20
C LEU A 309 -19.08 2.71 -12.31
N TRP A 310 -19.73 1.88 -11.48
CA TRP A 310 -19.70 0.42 -11.53
C TRP A 310 -18.30 -0.20 -11.49
N GLY A 311 -17.37 0.42 -10.76
CA GLY A 311 -16.00 -0.06 -10.63
C GLY A 311 -15.01 0.62 -11.59
N ALA A 312 -15.47 1.44 -12.53
CA ALA A 312 -14.60 2.11 -13.49
C ALA A 312 -13.57 3.04 -12.82
N TYR A 313 -13.84 3.54 -11.61
CA TYR A 313 -12.88 4.36 -10.88
C TYR A 313 -11.80 3.50 -10.19
N ASN A 314 -12.17 2.58 -9.28
CA ASN A 314 -11.19 1.74 -8.58
C ASN A 314 -10.42 0.82 -9.54
N PHE A 315 -11.07 0.35 -10.61
CA PHE A 315 -10.48 -0.52 -11.63
C PHE A 315 -10.14 0.23 -12.93
N PHE A 316 -9.93 1.55 -12.84
CA PHE A 316 -9.63 2.42 -13.98
C PHE A 316 -8.59 1.85 -14.93
N HIS A 317 -7.51 1.28 -14.41
CA HIS A 317 -6.45 0.72 -15.24
C HIS A 317 -6.91 -0.47 -16.09
N ILE A 318 -7.83 -1.30 -15.57
CA ILE A 318 -8.42 -2.41 -16.31
C ILE A 318 -9.40 -1.86 -17.36
N TYR A 319 -10.26 -0.91 -16.98
CA TYR A 319 -11.18 -0.28 -17.92
C TYR A 319 -10.46 0.44 -19.05
N LYS A 320 -9.39 1.17 -18.74
CA LYS A 320 -8.53 1.86 -19.71
C LYS A 320 -7.88 0.87 -20.67
N PHE A 321 -7.37 -0.26 -20.16
CA PHE A 321 -6.80 -1.30 -21.00
C PHE A 321 -7.85 -1.90 -21.95
N ILE A 322 -9.03 -2.25 -21.46
CA ILE A 322 -10.13 -2.76 -22.29
C ILE A 322 -10.54 -1.73 -23.34
N GLY A 323 -10.73 -0.46 -22.92
CA GLY A 323 -11.04 0.67 -23.81
C GLY A 323 -10.01 0.83 -24.92
N MET A 324 -8.71 0.75 -24.60
CA MET A 324 -7.65 0.77 -25.61
C MET A 324 -7.74 -0.39 -26.61
N VAL A 325 -8.12 -1.60 -26.16
CA VAL A 325 -8.25 -2.79 -27.03
C VAL A 325 -9.46 -2.68 -27.96
N ILE A 326 -10.57 -2.11 -27.48
CA ILE A 326 -11.82 -1.99 -28.26
C ILE A 326 -11.96 -0.66 -29.00
N GLY A 327 -11.04 0.29 -28.79
CA GLY A 327 -11.07 1.63 -29.40
C GLY A 327 -11.99 2.63 -28.70
N ASP A 328 -12.36 2.40 -27.43
CA ASP A 328 -13.23 3.28 -26.64
C ASP A 328 -12.42 4.17 -25.69
N THR A 329 -12.49 5.49 -25.89
CA THR A 329 -11.81 6.51 -25.08
C THR A 329 -12.69 7.12 -23.98
N SER A 330 -13.98 6.77 -23.92
CA SER A 330 -14.97 7.38 -23.03
C SER A 330 -14.62 7.28 -21.55
N VAL A 331 -13.90 6.22 -21.15
CA VAL A 331 -13.45 6.02 -19.77
C VAL A 331 -12.48 7.12 -19.31
N ASN A 332 -11.60 7.61 -20.19
CA ASN A 332 -10.67 8.68 -19.81
C ASN A 332 -11.41 10.00 -19.62
N GLU A 333 -12.38 10.29 -20.49
CA GLU A 333 -13.24 11.48 -20.39
C GLU A 333 -14.11 11.44 -19.13
N LEU A 334 -14.67 10.27 -18.80
CA LEU A 334 -15.46 10.05 -17.60
C LEU A 334 -14.69 10.43 -16.33
N ILE A 335 -13.41 10.04 -16.22
CA ILE A 335 -12.57 10.36 -15.06
C ILE A 335 -12.11 11.82 -15.09
N ALA A 336 -11.76 12.34 -16.27
CA ALA A 336 -11.32 13.73 -16.42
C ALA A 336 -12.41 14.75 -16.06
N ASN A 337 -13.68 14.38 -16.24
CA ASN A 337 -14.84 15.20 -15.94
C ASN A 337 -15.33 15.10 -14.48
N LEU A 338 -14.64 14.32 -13.63
CA LEU A 338 -14.96 14.30 -12.20
C LEU A 338 -14.41 15.57 -11.54
N ASP A 339 -15.26 16.27 -10.79
CA ASP A 339 -14.89 17.44 -9.99
C ASP A 339 -14.11 17.03 -8.72
N ILE A 340 -12.96 16.40 -8.94
CA ILE A 340 -12.04 15.93 -7.91
C ILE A 340 -10.72 16.69 -8.13
N ARG A 341 -10.23 17.31 -7.06
CA ARG A 341 -9.04 18.14 -7.13
C ARG A 341 -7.80 17.29 -7.42
N VAL A 342 -7.16 17.56 -8.56
CA VAL A 342 -5.97 16.85 -9.01
C VAL A 342 -4.84 17.01 -7.99
N GLY A 343 -4.17 15.91 -7.65
CA GLY A 343 -3.04 15.91 -6.71
C GLY A 343 -3.41 15.93 -5.22
N ILE A 344 -4.70 15.96 -4.90
CA ILE A 344 -5.26 15.82 -3.55
C ILE A 344 -5.95 14.47 -3.48
N PHE A 345 -5.58 13.65 -2.49
CA PHE A 345 -6.26 12.37 -2.31
C PHE A 345 -7.32 12.48 -1.22
N ALA A 346 -8.43 11.80 -1.44
CA ALA A 346 -9.47 11.61 -0.45
C ALA A 346 -9.41 10.17 0.11
N THR A 347 -10.21 9.93 1.14
CA THR A 347 -10.31 8.61 1.80
C THR A 347 -10.74 7.51 0.82
N PHE A 348 -10.66 6.26 1.26
CA PHE A 348 -11.18 5.11 0.50
C PHE A 348 -12.68 5.23 0.15
N PHE A 349 -13.45 6.01 0.91
CA PHE A 349 -14.89 6.12 0.71
C PHE A 349 -15.29 6.93 -0.52
N VAL A 350 -14.44 7.83 -1.02
CA VAL A 350 -14.71 8.56 -2.27
C VAL A 350 -14.78 7.62 -3.47
N PRO A 351 -13.73 6.85 -3.80
CA PRO A 351 -13.81 5.92 -4.93
C PRO A 351 -14.85 4.83 -4.71
N LEU A 352 -15.09 4.41 -3.46
CA LEU A 352 -16.19 3.49 -3.15
C LEU A 352 -17.56 4.08 -3.52
N PHE A 353 -17.82 5.35 -3.16
CA PHE A 353 -19.08 6.03 -3.48
C PHE A 353 -19.21 6.33 -4.97
N LEU A 354 -18.13 6.73 -5.65
CA LEU A 354 -18.15 6.94 -7.10
C LEU A 354 -18.54 5.67 -7.85
N ASP A 355 -17.98 4.53 -7.46
CA ASP A 355 -18.24 3.27 -8.15
C ASP A 355 -19.61 2.65 -7.80
N TYR A 356 -20.05 2.75 -6.55
CA TYR A 356 -21.20 1.97 -6.07
C TYR A 356 -22.30 2.78 -5.37
N HIS A 357 -22.16 4.09 -5.23
CA HIS A 357 -23.08 4.97 -4.48
C HIS A 357 -23.42 4.37 -3.11
N TRP A 358 -24.68 4.48 -2.68
CA TRP A 358 -25.21 3.85 -1.48
C TRP A 358 -25.17 2.31 -1.49
N GLY A 359 -24.79 1.68 -2.61
CA GLY A 359 -24.43 0.26 -2.67
C GLY A 359 -23.03 -0.05 -2.11
N GLY A 360 -22.17 0.94 -1.88
CA GLY A 360 -20.83 0.75 -1.35
C GLY A 360 -20.75 0.02 0.00
N PRO A 361 -21.61 0.29 1.00
CA PRO A 361 -21.67 -0.52 2.23
C PRO A 361 -21.94 -2.00 1.96
N VAL A 362 -22.78 -2.34 0.98
CA VAL A 362 -23.01 -3.73 0.56
C VAL A 362 -21.76 -4.31 -0.09
N PHE A 363 -21.07 -3.54 -0.94
CA PHE A 363 -19.76 -3.94 -1.48
C PHE A 363 -18.74 -4.23 -0.36
N MET A 364 -18.76 -3.46 0.73
CA MET A 364 -17.90 -3.70 1.89
C MET A 364 -18.22 -5.01 2.63
N ILE A 365 -19.47 -5.49 2.60
CA ILE A 365 -19.82 -6.83 3.09
C ILE A 365 -19.07 -7.90 2.28
N PHE A 366 -19.09 -7.81 0.95
CA PHE A 366 -18.32 -8.73 0.10
C PHE A 366 -16.82 -8.60 0.36
N GLY A 367 -16.31 -7.36 0.51
CA GLY A 367 -14.92 -7.09 0.86
C GLY A 367 -14.50 -7.77 2.17
N GLY A 368 -15.29 -7.60 3.24
CA GLY A 368 -15.03 -8.20 4.54
C GLY A 368 -14.99 -9.72 4.48
N PHE A 369 -15.92 -10.33 3.72
CA PHE A 369 -15.96 -11.76 3.51
C PHE A 369 -14.70 -12.28 2.78
N ILE A 370 -14.33 -11.65 1.66
CA ILE A 370 -13.16 -12.05 0.83
C ILE A 370 -11.86 -11.86 1.61
N LEU A 371 -11.74 -10.76 2.36
CA LEU A 371 -10.55 -10.49 3.16
C LEU A 371 -10.40 -11.49 4.32
N SER A 372 -11.50 -11.91 4.94
CA SER A 372 -11.48 -12.97 5.96
C SER A 372 -11.14 -14.35 5.38
N LEU A 373 -11.57 -14.62 4.14
CA LEU A 373 -11.14 -15.80 3.39
C LEU A 373 -9.62 -15.78 3.13
N LEU A 374 -9.08 -14.66 2.65
CA LEU A 374 -7.65 -14.47 2.41
C LEU A 374 -6.84 -14.62 3.71
N TRP A 375 -7.28 -13.97 4.78
CA TRP A 375 -6.67 -14.08 6.11
C TRP A 375 -6.57 -15.55 6.57
N ARG A 376 -7.63 -16.34 6.34
CA ARG A 376 -7.62 -17.78 6.65
C ARG A 376 -6.74 -18.58 5.70
N ALA A 377 -6.68 -18.22 4.42
CA ALA A 377 -5.76 -18.86 3.47
C ALA A 377 -4.30 -18.68 3.93
N THR A 378 -3.95 -17.50 4.45
CA THR A 378 -2.65 -17.23 5.08
C THR A 378 -2.41 -18.05 6.34
N ALA A 379 -3.44 -18.26 7.17
CA ALA A 379 -3.30 -19.15 8.31
C ALA A 379 -2.94 -20.58 7.91
N ARG A 380 -3.43 -21.07 6.76
CA ARG A 380 -3.18 -22.42 6.27
C ARG A 380 -1.86 -22.56 5.50
N GLN A 381 -1.48 -21.54 4.73
CA GLN A 381 -0.26 -21.56 3.93
C GLN A 381 0.37 -20.16 3.89
N PRO A 382 1.08 -19.76 4.96
CA PRO A 382 1.70 -18.44 5.06
C PRO A 382 2.59 -18.07 3.88
N THR A 383 3.34 -19.03 3.32
CA THR A 383 4.26 -18.79 2.18
C THR A 383 3.58 -18.23 0.94
N ALA A 384 2.36 -18.67 0.65
CA ALA A 384 1.65 -18.28 -0.56
C ALA A 384 0.91 -16.94 -0.35
N TRP A 385 0.21 -16.82 0.77
CA TRP A 385 -0.85 -15.80 0.92
C TRP A 385 -0.46 -14.62 1.82
N PHE A 386 0.64 -14.74 2.59
CA PHE A 386 1.04 -13.67 3.50
C PHE A 386 1.36 -12.34 2.80
N PRO A 387 2.08 -12.29 1.65
CA PRO A 387 2.36 -11.01 0.98
C PRO A 387 1.09 -10.25 0.60
N LEU A 388 0.09 -10.94 0.05
CA LEU A 388 -1.18 -10.33 -0.30
C LEU A 388 -1.95 -9.88 0.95
N THR A 389 -1.96 -10.70 2.01
CA THR A 389 -2.59 -10.33 3.29
C THR A 389 -1.92 -9.12 3.93
N ALA A 390 -0.59 -9.05 3.85
CA ALA A 390 0.19 -7.93 4.34
C ALA A 390 -0.16 -6.65 3.58
N TYR A 391 -0.22 -6.72 2.24
CA TYR A 391 -0.64 -5.59 1.43
C TYR A 391 -2.08 -5.15 1.73
N MET A 392 -3.03 -6.08 1.78
CA MET A 392 -4.42 -5.74 2.12
C MET A 392 -4.56 -5.18 3.53
N SER A 393 -3.69 -5.59 4.48
CA SER A 393 -3.64 -4.96 5.80
C SER A 393 -3.19 -3.50 5.73
N ILE A 394 -2.24 -3.16 4.85
CA ILE A 394 -1.84 -1.76 4.61
C ILE A 394 -3.02 -0.97 4.02
N VAL A 395 -3.71 -1.55 3.03
CA VAL A 395 -4.91 -0.93 2.41
C VAL A 395 -5.99 -0.66 3.45
N LEU A 396 -6.33 -1.67 4.27
CA LEU A 396 -7.36 -1.54 5.33
C LEU A 396 -6.98 -0.51 6.39
N PHE A 397 -5.73 -0.49 6.81
CA PHE A 397 -5.23 0.48 7.79
C PHE A 397 -5.34 1.92 7.26
N LEU A 398 -5.15 2.11 5.95
CA LEU A 398 -5.18 3.43 5.32
C LEU A 398 -6.54 3.81 4.73
N ILE A 399 -7.63 3.07 4.99
CA ILE A 399 -9.00 3.44 4.58
C ILE A 399 -9.34 4.91 4.89
N PRO A 400 -9.09 5.43 6.12
CA PRO A 400 -9.38 6.84 6.45
C PRO A 400 -8.49 7.85 5.72
N VAL A 401 -7.40 7.40 5.11
CA VAL A 401 -6.38 8.26 4.53
C VAL A 401 -6.50 8.27 3.02
N THR A 402 -6.53 7.10 2.37
CA THR A 402 -6.53 7.02 0.90
C THR A 402 -6.97 5.64 0.41
N SER A 403 -7.49 5.56 -0.81
CA SER A 403 -7.63 4.27 -1.49
C SER A 403 -6.30 3.84 -2.09
N PHE A 404 -5.58 2.97 -1.39
CA PHE A 404 -4.46 2.23 -1.95
C PHE A 404 -4.90 1.11 -2.90
N ILE A 405 -6.19 0.94 -3.22
CA ILE A 405 -6.59 0.09 -4.35
C ILE A 405 -6.32 0.83 -5.67
N PHE A 406 -6.78 2.09 -5.73
CA PHE A 406 -6.65 2.94 -6.91
C PHE A 406 -5.27 3.60 -7.01
N THR A 407 -4.75 4.14 -5.90
CA THR A 407 -3.48 4.88 -5.89
C THR A 407 -2.28 3.95 -5.69
N ALA A 408 -1.06 4.49 -5.85
CA ALA A 408 0.19 3.80 -5.55
C ALA A 408 0.40 2.45 -6.28
N GLN A 409 -0.21 2.29 -7.46
CA GLN A 409 -0.19 1.04 -8.25
C GLN A 409 -0.87 -0.14 -7.54
N GLY A 410 -1.81 0.13 -6.65
CA GLY A 410 -2.32 -0.90 -5.76
C GLY A 410 -3.03 -2.06 -6.42
N LEU A 411 -3.86 -1.79 -7.44
CA LEU A 411 -4.48 -2.85 -8.21
C LEU A 411 -3.45 -3.78 -8.85
N TYR A 412 -2.34 -3.22 -9.35
CA TYR A 412 -1.25 -4.02 -9.88
C TYR A 412 -0.58 -4.85 -8.78
N ILE A 413 -0.30 -4.27 -7.61
CA ILE A 413 0.24 -5.00 -6.45
C ILE A 413 -0.68 -6.17 -6.06
N ILE A 414 -2.00 -5.94 -6.00
CA ILE A 414 -2.99 -6.96 -5.68
C ILE A 414 -2.92 -8.09 -6.71
N VAL A 415 -2.97 -7.78 -8.00
CA VAL A 415 -2.96 -8.78 -9.09
C VAL A 415 -1.65 -9.57 -9.10
N SER A 416 -0.50 -8.91 -8.98
CA SER A 416 0.81 -9.58 -8.96
C SER A 416 0.95 -10.53 -7.78
N LEU A 417 0.59 -10.08 -6.57
CA LEU A 417 0.72 -10.89 -5.35
C LEU A 417 -0.33 -12.01 -5.30
N LEU A 418 -1.53 -11.78 -5.82
CA LEU A 418 -2.55 -12.82 -6.02
C LEU A 418 -2.06 -13.90 -6.97
N THR A 419 -1.51 -13.50 -8.13
CA THR A 419 -0.97 -14.43 -9.13
C THR A 419 0.17 -15.26 -8.56
N MET A 420 1.10 -14.62 -7.85
CA MET A 420 2.19 -15.33 -7.17
C MET A 420 1.69 -16.26 -6.06
N GLY A 421 0.70 -15.84 -5.27
CA GLY A 421 0.08 -16.68 -4.25
C GLY A 421 -0.57 -17.92 -4.83
N VAL A 422 -1.32 -17.78 -5.93
CA VAL A 422 -1.93 -18.91 -6.66
C VAL A 422 -0.86 -19.85 -7.21
N LEU A 423 0.18 -19.31 -7.85
CA LEU A 423 1.28 -20.11 -8.41
C LEU A 423 1.97 -20.96 -7.32
N ILE A 424 2.32 -20.34 -6.19
CA ILE A 424 2.95 -21.03 -5.06
C ILE A 424 2.00 -22.07 -4.47
N HIS A 425 0.72 -21.73 -4.29
CA HIS A 425 -0.29 -22.63 -3.75
C HIS A 425 -0.44 -23.90 -4.59
N ARG A 426 -0.59 -23.75 -5.92
CA ARG A 426 -0.79 -24.87 -6.85
C ARG A 426 0.42 -25.78 -6.95
N LEU A 427 1.62 -25.22 -6.99
CA LEU A 427 2.86 -25.99 -7.16
C LEU A 427 3.32 -26.69 -5.88
N ASP A 428 2.97 -26.17 -4.71
CA ASP A 428 3.15 -26.87 -3.44
C ASP A 428 2.15 -28.04 -3.31
N ALA A 429 0.90 -27.85 -3.73
CA ALA A 429 -0.12 -28.90 -3.70
C ALA A 429 0.21 -30.10 -4.61
N SER A 430 0.80 -29.87 -5.79
CA SER A 430 1.23 -30.94 -6.71
C SER A 430 2.42 -31.73 -6.16
N GLY A 431 3.39 -31.06 -5.52
CA GLY A 431 4.53 -31.71 -4.87
C GLY A 431 4.13 -32.66 -3.74
N ARG A 432 3.09 -32.30 -2.96
CA ARG A 432 2.54 -33.16 -1.89
C ARG A 432 1.76 -34.37 -2.41
N ARG A 433 1.09 -34.25 -3.56
CA ARG A 433 0.36 -35.37 -4.18
C ARG A 433 1.31 -36.43 -4.72
N LEU A 434 2.39 -36.03 -5.39
CA LEU A 434 3.41 -36.94 -5.95
C LEU A 434 4.16 -37.73 -4.86
N THR A 435 4.46 -37.11 -3.72
CA THR A 435 5.11 -37.79 -2.58
C THR A 435 4.16 -38.75 -1.85
N ALA A 436 2.85 -38.50 -1.86
CA ALA A 436 1.85 -39.40 -1.28
C ALA A 436 1.60 -40.65 -2.15
N THR A 437 1.66 -40.53 -3.48
CA THR A 437 1.56 -41.69 -4.39
C THR A 437 2.83 -42.55 -4.37
N MET A 438 4.02 -41.95 -4.30
CA MET A 438 5.29 -42.70 -4.18
C MET A 438 5.52 -43.39 -2.83
N ARG A 439 4.75 -43.05 -1.78
CA ARG A 439 4.77 -43.77 -0.49
C ARG A 439 3.75 -44.92 -0.43
N LYS A 440 2.87 -45.03 -1.44
CA LYS A 440 1.81 -46.06 -1.50
C LYS A 440 2.04 -47.11 -2.59
N GLY A 441 3.09 -46.96 -3.40
CA GLY A 441 3.65 -48.01 -4.25
C GLY A 441 5.04 -48.35 -3.74
#